data_AF-V6HUU3-F1
#
_entry.id   AF-V6HUU3-F1
#
_cell.length_a   1.000
_cell.length_b   1.000
_cell.length_c   1.000
_cell.angle_alpha   90.00
_cell.angle_beta   90.00
_cell.angle_gamma   90.00
#
_symmetry.space_group_name_H-M   'P 1'
#
loop_
_entity.id
_entity.type
_entity.pdbx_description
1 polymer ?
#
loop_
_entity_poly.entity_id
_entity_poly.type
_entity_poly.pdbx_seq_one_letter_code
_entity_poly.pdbx_strand_id
1 'polypeptide(L)'
;MGRVLAVFFILSLFGIVFYIFKPSPIDPLAYFPPEPPPMEGAYTSNSLLLKAELIGLGKLQGPEDMEVDDQGNIYSADGNGTFYLALFTVRNPLMDRIFHPRPALKSLISKLPRFFWLKAQPYGFVLLLDENATPLRSFQEPTGEHLKAITSVKYKNGFLYL
;
A
#
# COMPACT_ATOMS: atom_id res chain seq x y z
N MET A 1 20.90 20.91 -41.67
CA MET A 1 20.93 20.27 -40.33
C MET A 1 19.94 20.91 -39.34
N GLY A 2 20.07 22.19 -38.98
CA GLY A 2 19.28 22.80 -37.88
C GLY A 2 17.76 22.87 -38.07
N ARG A 3 17.26 23.13 -39.29
CA ARG A 3 15.81 23.17 -39.58
C ARG A 3 15.13 21.81 -39.39
N VAL A 4 15.79 20.73 -39.80
CA VAL A 4 15.29 19.36 -39.64
C VAL A 4 15.25 18.98 -38.16
N LEU A 5 16.32 19.31 -37.41
CA LEU A 5 16.38 19.07 -35.96
C LEU A 5 15.28 19.83 -35.20
N ALA A 6 15.02 21.09 -35.60
CA ALA A 6 13.95 21.91 -35.01
C ALA A 6 12.56 21.30 -35.26
N VAL A 7 12.30 20.79 -36.47
CA VAL A 7 11.04 20.11 -36.80
C VAL A 7 10.84 18.85 -35.95
N PHE A 8 11.87 18.02 -35.81
CA PHE A 8 11.80 16.83 -34.93
C PHE A 8 11.54 17.20 -33.47
N PHE A 9 12.17 18.26 -32.97
CA PHE A 9 11.96 18.74 -31.61
C PHE A 9 10.51 19.22 -31.38
N ILE A 10 9.96 19.99 -32.32
CA ILE A 10 8.57 20.48 -32.25
C ILE A 10 7.58 19.31 -32.30
N LEU A 11 7.78 18.35 -33.20
CA LEU A 11 6.92 17.16 -33.30
C LEU A 11 6.98 16.30 -32.04
N SER A 12 8.16 16.13 -31.45
CA SER A 12 8.34 15.43 -30.17
C SER A 12 7.59 16.13 -29.03
N LEU A 13 7.75 17.46 -28.92
CA LEU A 13 7.05 18.26 -27.91
C LEU A 13 5.54 18.15 -28.08
N PHE A 14 5.04 18.22 -29.32
CA PHE A 14 3.63 18.06 -29.63
C PHE A 14 3.11 16.66 -29.25
N GLY A 15 3.87 15.60 -29.54
CA GLY A 15 3.54 14.23 -29.16
C GLY A 15 3.48 14.04 -27.64
N ILE A 16 4.39 14.64 -26.88
CA ILE A 16 4.39 14.61 -25.41
C ILE A 16 3.17 15.33 -24.85
N VAL A 17 2.85 16.53 -25.37
CA VAL A 17 1.65 17.28 -24.98
C VAL A 17 0.40 16.45 -25.27
N PHE A 18 0.29 15.88 -26.47
CA PHE A 18 -0.83 15.02 -26.84
C PHE A 18 -0.99 13.82 -25.89
N TYR A 19 0.12 13.16 -25.52
CA TYR A 19 0.12 12.04 -24.59
C TYR A 19 -0.35 12.45 -23.17
N ILE A 20 0.15 13.59 -22.68
CA ILE A 20 -0.21 14.14 -21.37
C ILE A 20 -1.68 14.56 -21.31
N PHE A 21 -2.21 15.15 -22.38
CA PHE A 21 -3.60 15.62 -22.44
C PHE A 21 -4.60 14.59 -22.97
N LYS A 22 -4.13 13.40 -23.40
CA LYS A 22 -5.02 12.31 -23.79
C LYS A 22 -6.00 12.00 -22.64
N PRO A 23 -7.32 12.12 -22.85
CA PRO A 23 -8.28 11.87 -21.79
C PRO A 23 -8.15 10.43 -21.28
N SER A 24 -8.24 10.27 -19.97
CA SER A 24 -8.32 8.96 -19.33
C SER A 24 -9.68 8.31 -19.69
N PRO A 25 -9.74 7.00 -19.95
CA PRO A 25 -11.02 6.31 -20.16
C PRO A 25 -11.88 6.27 -18.88
N ILE A 26 -11.28 6.55 -17.73
CA ILE A 26 -11.93 6.66 -16.43
C ILE A 26 -12.06 8.14 -16.09
N ASP A 27 -13.28 8.59 -15.73
CA ASP A 27 -13.55 9.92 -15.19
C ASP A 27 -13.22 9.95 -13.68
N PRO A 28 -12.09 10.57 -13.28
CA PRO A 28 -11.67 10.50 -11.90
C PRO A 28 -12.36 11.61 -11.10
N LEU A 29 -13.16 11.22 -10.10
CA LEU A 29 -13.85 12.16 -9.22
C LEU A 29 -12.95 12.62 -8.07
N ALA A 30 -13.15 13.87 -7.64
CA ALA A 30 -12.47 14.42 -6.48
C ALA A 30 -12.95 13.69 -5.22
N TYR A 31 -12.02 13.31 -4.36
CA TYR A 31 -12.30 12.66 -3.09
C TYR A 31 -11.68 13.47 -1.95
N PHE A 32 -12.44 13.62 -0.87
CA PHE A 32 -12.02 14.30 0.35
C PHE A 32 -12.05 13.28 1.48
N PRO A 33 -10.95 12.56 1.69
CA PRO A 33 -10.93 11.52 2.69
C PRO A 33 -11.11 12.13 4.09
N PRO A 34 -11.82 11.45 5.01
CA PRO A 34 -11.93 11.91 6.39
C PRO A 34 -10.54 11.99 7.03
N GLU A 35 -10.41 12.76 8.11
CA GLU A 35 -9.15 12.81 8.85
C GLU A 35 -8.81 11.42 9.40
N PRO A 36 -7.54 10.97 9.25
CA PRO A 36 -7.13 9.71 9.83
C PRO A 36 -7.23 9.77 11.36
N PRO A 37 -7.57 8.66 12.03
CA PRO A 37 -7.52 8.58 13.49
C PRO A 37 -6.12 8.95 14.02
N PRO A 38 -6.02 9.56 15.21
CA PRO A 38 -4.74 9.82 15.84
C PRO A 38 -4.03 8.50 16.18
N MET A 39 -2.69 8.52 16.20
CA MET A 39 -1.85 7.38 16.58
C MET A 39 -1.79 7.22 18.10
N GLU A 40 -2.97 7.07 18.71
CA GLU A 40 -3.18 6.96 20.16
C GLU A 40 -3.99 5.69 20.49
N GLY A 41 -4.00 5.29 21.77
CA GLY A 41 -4.69 4.08 22.21
C GLY A 41 -4.21 2.84 21.46
N ALA A 42 -5.14 2.11 20.83
CA ALA A 42 -4.84 0.91 20.04
C ALA A 42 -3.91 1.16 18.84
N TYR A 43 -3.81 2.41 18.36
CA TYR A 43 -2.96 2.81 17.24
C TYR A 43 -1.57 3.28 17.66
N THR A 44 -1.28 3.35 18.97
CA THR A 44 0.00 3.85 19.48
C THR A 44 1.18 3.12 18.84
N SER A 45 2.12 3.90 18.30
CA SER A 45 3.30 3.38 17.61
C SER A 45 4.11 2.44 18.51
N ASN A 46 4.50 1.28 17.97
CA ASN A 46 5.28 0.28 18.67
C ASN A 46 6.19 -0.50 17.70
N SER A 47 7.08 -1.35 18.22
CA SER A 47 8.03 -2.14 17.41
C SER A 47 7.87 -3.64 17.65
N LEU A 48 6.65 -4.11 17.94
CA LEU A 48 6.40 -5.51 18.30
C LEU A 48 6.70 -6.47 17.15
N LEU A 49 6.52 -6.03 15.90
CA LEU A 49 6.76 -6.84 14.70
C LEU A 49 8.25 -7.10 14.43
N LEU A 50 9.17 -6.31 15.01
CA LEU A 50 10.62 -6.60 14.90
C LEU A 50 11.00 -7.96 15.51
N LYS A 51 10.16 -8.50 16.40
CA LYS A 51 10.36 -9.82 17.03
C LYS A 51 9.88 -10.97 16.15
N ALA A 52 9.28 -10.69 14.99
CA ALA A 52 8.80 -11.73 14.09
C ALA A 52 9.97 -12.50 13.47
N GLU A 53 9.80 -13.80 13.34
CA GLU A 53 10.73 -14.68 12.63
C GLU A 53 10.34 -14.75 11.15
N LEU A 54 11.31 -14.58 10.25
CA LEU A 54 11.09 -14.67 8.81
C LEU A 54 11.32 -16.11 8.34
N ILE A 55 10.25 -16.76 7.89
CA ILE A 55 10.29 -18.11 7.33
C ILE A 55 10.04 -18.08 5.81
N GLY A 56 10.58 -19.04 5.06
CA GLY A 56 10.30 -19.18 3.62
C GLY A 56 10.88 -18.10 2.70
N LEU A 57 11.77 -17.22 3.19
CA LEU A 57 12.41 -16.16 2.40
C LEU A 57 13.08 -16.70 1.14
N GLY A 58 12.69 -16.14 -0.01
CA GLY A 58 13.20 -16.52 -1.33
C GLY A 58 12.78 -17.91 -1.82
N LYS A 59 11.99 -18.66 -1.04
CA LYS A 59 11.50 -20.00 -1.38
C LYS A 59 10.06 -20.01 -1.88
N LEU A 60 9.30 -18.94 -1.59
CA LEU A 60 7.89 -18.80 -1.93
C LEU A 60 7.68 -17.57 -2.81
N GLN A 61 6.80 -17.69 -3.81
CA GLN A 61 6.35 -16.56 -4.62
C GLN A 61 5.08 -15.98 -3.97
N GLY A 62 5.26 -14.94 -3.15
CA GLY A 62 4.23 -14.06 -2.57
C GLY A 62 2.80 -14.63 -2.48
N PRO A 63 2.51 -15.55 -1.54
CA PRO A 63 1.16 -16.05 -1.33
C PRO A 63 0.22 -14.92 -0.89
N GLU A 64 -0.98 -14.85 -1.46
CA GLU A 64 -1.97 -13.80 -1.14
C GLU A 64 -2.79 -14.10 0.13
N ASP A 65 -2.93 -15.38 0.49
CA ASP A 65 -3.59 -15.83 1.72
C ASP A 65 -2.81 -16.99 2.35
N MET A 66 -3.05 -17.29 3.63
CA MET A 66 -2.43 -18.43 4.31
C MET A 66 -3.40 -19.11 5.30
N GLU A 67 -3.27 -20.42 5.45
CA GLU A 67 -3.96 -21.25 6.42
C GLU A 67 -2.91 -22.04 7.20
N VAL A 68 -3.14 -22.26 8.49
CA VAL A 68 -2.18 -22.97 9.34
C VAL A 68 -2.91 -24.17 9.93
N ASP A 69 -2.33 -25.36 9.92
CA ASP A 69 -2.90 -26.53 10.61
C ASP A 69 -2.45 -26.61 12.10
N ASP A 70 -2.91 -27.63 12.83
CA ASP A 70 -2.61 -27.76 14.26
C ASP A 70 -1.16 -28.23 14.51
N GLN A 71 -0.51 -28.74 13.47
CA GLN A 71 0.87 -29.20 13.44
C GLN A 71 1.84 -28.05 13.09
N GLY A 72 1.33 -26.87 12.74
CA GLY A 72 2.11 -25.70 12.36
C GLY A 72 2.53 -25.67 10.88
N ASN A 73 1.98 -26.55 10.05
CA ASN A 73 2.15 -26.46 8.60
C ASN A 73 1.36 -25.28 8.05
N ILE A 74 1.92 -24.60 7.06
CA ILE A 74 1.33 -23.42 6.42
C ILE A 74 0.89 -23.79 5.00
N TYR A 75 -0.39 -23.59 4.73
CA TYR A 75 -1.11 -23.76 3.47
C TYR A 75 -1.57 -22.40 2.94
N SER A 76 -2.10 -22.31 1.73
CA SER A 76 -2.58 -21.06 1.11
C SER A 76 -3.76 -21.38 0.18
N ALA A 77 -4.98 -20.94 0.52
CA ALA A 77 -6.24 -20.99 -0.26
C ALA A 77 -7.45 -20.52 0.61
N ASP A 78 -8.60 -20.19 -0.02
CA ASP A 78 -9.64 -19.29 0.50
C ASP A 78 -10.46 -19.69 1.76
N GLY A 79 -10.62 -18.71 2.68
CA GLY A 79 -11.93 -18.12 3.04
C GLY A 79 -12.78 -18.72 4.18
N ASN A 80 -12.40 -18.58 5.47
CA ASN A 80 -13.22 -19.04 6.61
C ASN A 80 -13.36 -18.05 7.80
N GLY A 81 -14.14 -16.98 7.59
CA GLY A 81 -15.03 -16.40 8.63
C GLY A 81 -14.46 -15.60 9.81
N THR A 82 -13.15 -15.45 9.99
CA THR A 82 -12.55 -14.57 11.03
C THR A 82 -11.59 -13.56 10.39
N PHE A 83 -11.59 -12.31 10.88
CA PHE A 83 -10.89 -11.20 10.22
C PHE A 83 -9.71 -10.68 11.04
N TYR A 84 -8.53 -10.77 10.45
CA TYR A 84 -7.36 -10.02 10.88
C TYR A 84 -7.06 -8.98 9.81
N LEU A 85 -6.87 -7.72 10.18
CA LEU A 85 -6.67 -6.65 9.23
C LEU A 85 -5.17 -6.34 9.09
N ALA A 86 -4.61 -6.76 7.97
CA ALA A 86 -3.31 -6.30 7.50
C ALA A 86 -3.47 -4.92 6.86
N LEU A 87 -2.72 -3.93 7.37
CA LEU A 87 -2.66 -2.61 6.75
C LEU A 87 -1.34 -2.51 5.97
N PHE A 88 -1.46 -2.36 4.65
CA PHE A 88 -0.32 -2.30 3.74
C PHE A 88 0.69 -1.20 4.12
N THR A 89 0.24 -0.01 4.51
CA THR A 89 1.12 1.05 5.04
C THR A 89 0.30 2.14 5.73
N VAL A 90 0.98 3.08 6.37
CA VAL A 90 0.39 4.32 6.87
C VAL A 90 -0.06 5.23 5.72
N ARG A 91 -1.17 5.93 5.95
CA ARG A 91 -1.76 6.84 4.99
C ARG A 91 -0.83 8.04 4.73
N ASN A 92 -0.60 8.38 3.46
CA ASN A 92 0.28 9.48 3.07
C ASN A 92 -0.49 10.83 3.08
N PRO A 93 -0.13 11.80 3.94
CA PRO A 93 -0.85 13.08 4.04
C PRO A 93 -0.82 13.92 2.76
N LEU A 94 0.23 13.79 1.95
CA LEU A 94 0.35 14.52 0.69
C LEU A 94 -0.66 13.98 -0.33
N MET A 95 -0.84 12.66 -0.37
CA MET A 95 -1.86 12.02 -1.20
C MET A 95 -3.26 12.54 -0.85
N ASP A 96 -3.57 12.64 0.44
CA ASP A 96 -4.86 13.12 0.95
C ASP A 96 -5.14 14.58 0.64
N ARG A 97 -4.19 15.47 0.92
CA ARG A 97 -4.43 16.92 0.86
C ARG A 97 -4.32 17.48 -0.55
N ILE A 98 -3.43 16.92 -1.36
CA ILE A 98 -3.09 17.49 -2.66
C ILE A 98 -3.75 16.71 -3.79
N PHE A 99 -3.61 15.39 -3.77
CA PHE A 99 -3.91 14.55 -4.91
C PHE A 99 -5.38 14.11 -4.94
N HIS A 100 -5.91 13.56 -3.84
CA HIS A 100 -7.32 13.12 -3.77
C HIS A 100 -8.33 14.20 -4.20
N PRO A 101 -8.16 15.48 -3.81
CA PRO A 101 -9.04 16.57 -4.26
C PRO A 101 -8.82 17.01 -5.71
N ARG A 102 -7.72 16.61 -6.37
CA ARG A 102 -7.31 17.12 -7.71
C ARG A 102 -7.09 15.97 -8.69
N PRO A 103 -8.16 15.42 -9.27
CA PRO A 103 -8.07 14.29 -10.21
C PRO A 103 -7.21 14.56 -11.44
N ALA A 104 -7.28 15.76 -12.01
CA ALA A 104 -6.46 16.16 -13.15
C ALA A 104 -4.96 16.08 -12.84
N LEU A 105 -4.55 16.45 -11.62
CA LEU A 105 -3.17 16.38 -11.18
C LEU A 105 -2.71 14.92 -11.00
N LYS A 106 -3.57 14.03 -10.49
CA LYS A 106 -3.27 12.59 -10.43
C LYS A 106 -3.07 12.00 -11.83
N SER A 107 -3.93 12.37 -12.78
CA SER A 107 -3.83 11.92 -14.17
C SER A 107 -2.53 12.40 -14.84
N LEU A 108 -2.08 13.61 -14.50
CA LEU A 108 -0.79 14.12 -14.97
C LEU A 108 0.38 13.31 -14.39
N ILE A 109 0.44 13.13 -13.07
CA ILE A 109 1.57 12.43 -12.42
C ILE A 109 1.61 10.95 -12.81
N SER A 110 0.48 10.28 -12.98
CA SER A 110 0.45 8.88 -13.39
C SER A 110 1.02 8.64 -14.80
N LYS A 111 1.11 9.69 -15.62
CA LYS A 111 1.74 9.64 -16.96
C LYS A 111 3.24 9.95 -16.94
N LEU A 112 3.76 10.49 -15.83
CA LEU A 112 5.19 10.75 -15.65
C LEU A 112 5.95 9.46 -15.28
N PRO A 113 7.28 9.42 -15.46
CA PRO A 113 8.11 8.33 -14.98
C PRO A 113 7.89 8.02 -13.49
N ARG A 114 7.96 6.74 -13.12
CA ARG A 114 7.71 6.23 -11.75
C ARG A 114 8.54 6.90 -10.63
N PHE A 115 9.64 7.57 -10.98
CA PHE A 115 10.42 8.38 -10.03
C PHE A 115 9.62 9.55 -9.44
N PHE A 116 8.68 10.14 -10.19
CA PHE A 116 7.84 11.25 -9.73
C PHE A 116 6.62 10.81 -8.92
N TRP A 117 6.38 9.50 -8.83
CA TRP A 117 5.23 8.98 -8.11
C TRP A 117 5.49 8.99 -6.61
N LEU A 118 4.45 9.34 -5.85
CA LEU A 118 4.47 9.16 -4.40
C LEU A 118 4.59 7.67 -4.09
N LYS A 119 5.65 7.30 -3.37
CA LYS A 119 5.86 5.94 -2.90
C LYS A 119 5.19 5.75 -1.55
N ALA A 120 4.67 4.54 -1.33
CA ALA A 120 4.27 4.09 -0.01
C ALA A 120 5.47 4.15 0.94
N GLN A 121 5.24 4.53 2.20
CA GLN A 121 6.27 4.41 3.22
C GLN A 121 6.41 2.93 3.60
N PRO A 122 7.63 2.39 3.74
CA PRO A 122 7.80 1.05 4.27
C PRO A 122 7.33 1.04 5.73
N TYR A 123 6.30 0.25 6.02
CA TYR A 123 5.70 0.16 7.33
C TYR A 123 5.03 -1.21 7.48
N GLY A 124 5.29 -1.89 8.58
CA GLY A 124 4.57 -3.11 8.96
C GLY A 124 3.42 -2.75 9.91
N PHE A 125 2.18 -3.07 9.56
CA PHE A 125 1.04 -2.71 10.40
C PHE A 125 -0.03 -3.82 10.39
N VAL A 126 -0.33 -4.33 11.58
CA VAL A 126 -1.43 -5.26 11.83
C VAL A 126 -2.34 -4.66 12.90
N LEU A 127 -3.65 -4.71 12.66
CA LEU A 127 -4.65 -4.26 13.62
C LEU A 127 -5.55 -5.42 14.04
N LEU A 128 -5.69 -5.60 15.36
CA LEU A 128 -6.68 -6.49 15.95
C LEU A 128 -7.96 -5.70 16.20
N LEU A 129 -9.06 -6.23 15.66
CA LEU A 129 -10.39 -5.68 15.79
C LEU A 129 -11.28 -6.68 16.52
N ASP A 130 -12.27 -6.18 17.27
CA ASP A 130 -13.39 -7.01 17.72
C ASP A 130 -14.47 -7.14 16.62
N GLU A 131 -15.53 -7.91 16.92
CA GLU A 131 -16.69 -8.13 16.04
C GLU A 131 -17.45 -6.86 15.63
N ASN A 132 -17.27 -5.76 16.37
CA ASN A 132 -17.86 -4.45 16.08
C ASN A 132 -16.89 -3.54 15.30
N ALA A 133 -15.76 -4.09 14.81
CA ALA A 133 -14.67 -3.36 14.18
C ALA A 133 -13.99 -2.34 15.11
N THR A 134 -14.05 -2.54 16.43
CA THR A 134 -13.36 -1.70 17.40
C THR A 134 -11.89 -2.12 17.51
N PRO A 135 -10.94 -1.18 17.36
CA PRO A 135 -9.51 -1.46 17.55
C PRO A 135 -9.17 -1.89 18.98
N LEU A 136 -8.66 -3.10 19.15
CA LEU A 136 -8.22 -3.63 20.44
C LEU A 136 -6.73 -3.37 20.66
N ARG A 137 -5.90 -3.66 19.65
CA ARG A 137 -4.43 -3.54 19.71
C ARG A 137 -3.85 -3.52 18.31
N SER A 138 -2.65 -2.96 18.16
CA SER A 138 -1.86 -3.06 16.93
C SER A 138 -0.49 -3.68 17.16
N PHE A 139 0.04 -4.30 16.11
CA PHE A 139 1.43 -4.72 15.98
C PHE A 139 2.04 -3.93 14.85
N GLN A 140 3.12 -3.20 15.15
CA GLN A 140 3.69 -2.25 14.22
C GLN A 140 5.20 -2.47 14.06
N GLU A 141 5.69 -2.12 12.88
CA GLU A 141 7.09 -1.93 12.54
C GLU A 141 7.25 -0.61 11.78
N PRO A 142 7.56 0.49 12.46
CA PRO A 142 7.59 1.81 11.86
C PRO A 142 8.73 2.04 10.87
N THR A 143 9.82 1.27 10.98
CA THR A 143 10.99 1.37 10.11
C THR A 143 10.80 0.62 8.79
N GLY A 144 10.02 -0.47 8.81
CA GLY A 144 9.79 -1.34 7.66
C GLY A 144 11.05 -2.03 7.13
N GLU A 145 12.02 -2.31 8.01
CA GLU A 145 13.29 -2.96 7.66
C GLU A 145 13.16 -4.49 7.62
N HIS A 146 12.45 -5.06 8.58
CA HIS A 146 12.17 -6.49 8.75
C HIS A 146 10.86 -6.88 8.04
N LEU A 147 9.77 -6.19 8.35
CA LEU A 147 8.45 -6.40 7.78
C LEU A 147 7.90 -5.10 7.21
N LYS A 148 7.59 -5.13 5.93
CA LYS A 148 6.98 -4.03 5.18
C LYS A 148 5.75 -4.53 4.45
N ALA A 149 4.73 -3.70 4.30
CA ALA A 149 3.65 -4.00 3.37
C ALA A 149 2.94 -5.33 3.65
N ILE A 150 2.55 -5.54 4.90
CA ILE A 150 1.80 -6.74 5.32
C ILE A 150 0.44 -6.69 4.61
N THR A 151 0.10 -7.78 3.93
CA THR A 151 -1.12 -7.89 3.10
C THR A 151 -2.11 -8.93 3.61
N SER A 152 -1.64 -9.90 4.40
CA SER A 152 -2.47 -10.87 5.12
C SER A 152 -1.91 -11.07 6.53
N VAL A 153 -2.77 -11.53 7.43
CA VAL A 153 -2.37 -11.93 8.78
C VAL A 153 -3.30 -13.03 9.27
N LYS A 154 -2.74 -14.00 9.98
CA LYS A 154 -3.48 -15.10 10.58
C LYS A 154 -2.99 -15.43 11.97
N TYR A 155 -3.91 -15.60 12.92
CA TYR A 155 -3.56 -16.08 14.24
C TYR A 155 -3.88 -17.56 14.37
N LYS A 156 -2.92 -18.35 14.83
CA LYS A 156 -3.14 -19.75 15.20
C LYS A 156 -2.18 -20.20 16.29
N ASN A 157 -2.67 -20.99 17.25
CA ASN A 157 -1.86 -21.62 18.30
C ASN A 157 -0.93 -20.66 19.07
N GLY A 158 -1.36 -19.41 19.30
CA GLY A 158 -0.55 -18.41 20.00
C GLY A 158 0.38 -17.59 19.12
N PHE A 159 0.46 -17.90 17.82
CA PHE A 159 1.35 -17.23 16.87
C PHE A 159 0.56 -16.39 15.86
N LEU A 160 1.18 -15.28 15.44
CA LEU A 160 0.72 -14.45 14.33
C LEU A 160 1.59 -14.77 13.11
N TYR A 161 0.95 -15.22 12.03
CA TYR A 161 1.52 -15.48 10.72
C TYR A 161 1.18 -14.29 9.81
N LEU A 162 2.14 -13.81 9.02
CA LEU A 162 2.12 -12.55 8.28
C LEU A 162 2.65 -12.74 6.86
#